data_AF-A0A7Y2HCA5-F1
#
_entry.id   AF-A0A7Y2HCA5-F1
#
_cell.length_a   1.000
_cell.length_b   1.000
_cell.length_c   1.000
_cell.angle_alpha   90.00
_cell.angle_beta   90.00
_cell.angle_gamma   90.00
#
_symmetry.space_group_name_H-M   'P 1'
#
loop_
_entity.id
_entity.type
_entity.pdbx_description
1 polymer ?
#
loop_
_entity_poly.entity_id
_entity_poly.type
_entity_poly.pdbx_seq_one_letter_code
_entity_poly.pdbx_strand_id
1 'polypeptide(L)'
;MDNLDFTFASGYYALRDINNVPTTDFFYNGERFKLDYTFIVTGLKIELKSTLPISIGIDHFINLEDYDDIPDELIDPVFKDQKTGYVFSINAGKLKNKGDWLFGYYYTHKEEYSVVSYYTEDDWIRLGNINRNRNTNYQGHEIRMAYAFDSRFNVVARAYFVQGLETPDIENESGNRFRLDFNMKFNKELK
;
A
#
# COMPACT_ATOMS: atom_id res chain seq x y z
N MET A 1 -6.86 16.51 28.56
CA MET A 1 -6.93 16.16 27.12
C MET A 1 -5.86 15.11 26.81
N ASP A 2 -5.49 14.27 27.78
CA ASP A 2 -4.15 13.65 27.83
C ASP A 2 -4.10 12.24 27.23
N ASN A 3 -5.24 11.80 26.69
CA ASN A 3 -5.45 10.47 26.11
C ASN A 3 -5.43 10.50 24.58
N LEU A 4 -5.12 11.65 23.96
CA LEU A 4 -5.11 11.80 22.52
C LEU A 4 -3.73 12.24 22.05
N ASP A 5 -3.13 11.45 21.17
CA ASP A 5 -1.90 11.82 20.45
C ASP A 5 -2.21 11.98 18.96
N PHE A 6 -1.46 12.86 18.31
CA PHE A 6 -1.46 12.98 16.85
C PHE A 6 -0.03 12.94 16.32
N THR A 7 0.14 12.34 15.15
CA THR A 7 1.39 12.33 14.39
C THR A 7 1.06 12.76 12.97
N PHE A 8 1.79 13.76 12.48
CA PHE A 8 1.69 14.25 11.11
C PHE A 8 3.06 14.17 10.45
N ALA A 9 3.11 13.74 9.20
CA ALA A 9 4.32 13.73 8.40
C ALA A 9 3.99 14.05 6.95
N SER A 10 4.93 14.70 6.25
CA SER A 10 4.84 14.92 4.81
C SER A 10 6.23 14.79 4.19
N GLY A 11 6.29 14.24 2.99
CA GLY A 11 7.51 14.03 2.23
C GLY A 11 7.32 14.39 0.77
N TYR A 12 8.34 15.01 0.17
CA TYR A 12 8.40 15.35 -1.24
C TYR A 12 9.47 14.49 -1.92
N TYR A 13 9.13 13.94 -3.08
CA TYR A 13 10.00 13.08 -3.87
C TYR A 13 10.05 13.58 -5.30
N ALA A 14 11.25 13.69 -5.86
CA ALA A 14 11.47 14.01 -7.26
C ALA A 14 12.40 12.96 -7.85
N LEU A 15 11.88 12.16 -8.77
CA LEU A 15 12.54 11.04 -9.42
C LEU A 15 12.51 11.31 -10.92
N ARG A 16 13.66 11.17 -11.57
CA ARG A 16 13.83 11.44 -13.00
C ARG A 16 14.21 10.16 -13.74
N ASP A 17 13.82 10.06 -15.01
CA ASP A 17 14.18 8.96 -15.90
C ASP A 17 13.86 7.56 -15.34
N ILE A 18 12.68 7.41 -14.73
CA ILE A 18 12.21 6.15 -14.16
C ILE A 18 11.69 5.25 -15.29
N ASN A 19 12.19 4.01 -15.35
CA ASN A 19 11.74 3.04 -16.35
C ASN A 19 10.26 2.72 -16.12
N ASN A 20 9.46 2.83 -17.18
CA ASN A 20 8.06 2.44 -17.14
C ASN A 20 7.70 1.52 -18.32
N VAL A 21 6.62 0.77 -18.13
CA VAL A 21 6.01 -0.10 -19.14
C VAL A 21 4.81 0.64 -19.72
N PRO A 22 4.67 0.72 -21.06
CA PRO A 22 3.49 1.31 -21.67
C PRO A 22 2.20 0.72 -21.10
N THR A 23 1.24 1.55 -20.71
CA THR A 23 -0.03 1.05 -20.15
C THR A 23 -0.89 0.36 -21.21
N THR A 24 -0.60 0.60 -22.48
CA THR A 24 -1.17 -0.05 -23.66
C THR A 24 -0.59 -1.47 -23.91
N ASP A 25 0.58 -1.81 -23.33
CA ASP A 25 1.25 -3.10 -23.50
C ASP A 25 1.16 -3.96 -22.23
N PHE A 26 -0.03 -4.52 -21.99
CA PHE A 26 -0.35 -5.32 -20.81
C PHE A 26 0.53 -6.57 -20.61
N PHE A 27 1.04 -7.16 -21.70
CA PHE A 27 1.89 -8.35 -21.65
C PHE A 27 3.39 -8.04 -21.68
N TYR A 28 3.75 -6.77 -21.92
CA TYR A 28 5.10 -6.25 -22.09
C TYR A 28 5.94 -7.09 -23.07
N ASN A 29 5.84 -6.74 -24.35
CA ASN A 29 6.61 -7.37 -25.44
C ASN A 29 7.64 -6.43 -26.08
N GLY A 30 7.73 -5.16 -25.64
CA GLY A 30 8.53 -4.11 -26.28
C GLY A 30 9.55 -3.38 -25.39
N GLU A 31 9.96 -2.19 -25.82
CA GLU A 31 10.92 -1.34 -25.10
C GLU A 31 10.27 -0.60 -23.92
N ARG A 32 11.05 -0.33 -22.86
CA ARG A 32 10.62 0.54 -21.76
C ARG A 32 10.75 1.99 -22.18
N PHE A 33 9.88 2.84 -21.67
CA PHE A 33 10.03 4.29 -21.79
C PHE A 33 10.40 4.89 -20.43
N LYS A 34 10.80 6.16 -20.44
CA LYS A 34 11.21 6.90 -19.25
C LYS A 34 10.11 7.88 -18.84
N LEU A 35 9.83 7.94 -17.56
CA LEU A 35 8.93 8.92 -16.96
C LEU A 35 9.58 9.58 -15.76
N ASP A 36 9.25 10.84 -15.58
CA ASP A 36 9.54 11.56 -14.35
C ASP A 36 8.38 11.40 -13.38
N TYR A 37 8.69 11.46 -12.09
CA TYR A 37 7.73 11.43 -11.00
C TYR A 37 8.10 12.50 -9.98
N THR A 38 7.19 13.40 -9.70
CA THR A 38 7.33 14.40 -8.65
C THR A 38 6.11 14.30 -7.76
N PHE A 39 6.21 13.71 -6.58
CA PHE A 39 5.04 13.44 -5.74
C PHE A 39 5.22 13.82 -4.28
N ILE A 40 4.10 14.10 -3.63
CA ILE A 40 4.01 14.36 -2.20
C ILE A 40 3.28 13.21 -1.53
N VAL A 41 3.82 12.74 -0.41
CA VAL A 41 3.17 11.78 0.49
C VAL A 41 2.91 12.46 1.82
N THR A 42 1.66 12.51 2.26
CA THR A 42 1.27 13.14 3.53
C THR A 42 0.46 12.16 4.36
N GLY A 43 0.85 12.00 5.63
CA GLY A 43 0.22 11.09 6.57
C GLY A 43 -0.23 11.80 7.83
N LEU A 44 -1.39 11.40 8.34
CA LEU A 44 -1.92 11.80 9.64
C LEU A 44 -2.35 10.54 10.39
N LYS A 45 -1.90 10.41 11.65
CA LYS A 45 -2.31 9.37 12.58
C LYS A 45 -2.81 10.00 13.87
N ILE A 46 -3.93 9.51 14.37
CA ILE A 46 -4.52 9.91 15.64
C ILE A 46 -4.59 8.67 16.52
N GLU A 47 -4.14 8.77 17.77
CA GLU A 47 -4.11 7.66 18.72
C GLU A 47 -4.88 8.02 20.00
N LEU A 48 -5.89 7.22 20.32
CA LEU A 48 -6.61 7.26 21.57
C LEU A 48 -5.96 6.27 22.55
N LYS A 49 -5.26 6.79 23.54
CA LYS A 49 -4.70 6.03 24.66
C LYS A 49 -5.81 5.67 25.64
N SER A 50 -6.27 4.43 25.56
CA SER A 50 -7.22 3.86 26.52
C SER A 50 -6.80 2.44 26.91
N THR A 51 -7.58 1.74 27.73
CA THR A 51 -7.36 0.31 28.03
C THR A 51 -7.30 -0.53 26.77
N LEU A 52 -8.15 -0.22 25.78
CA LEU A 52 -8.06 -0.71 24.41
C LEU A 52 -7.59 0.45 23.52
N PRO A 53 -6.28 0.58 23.25
CA PRO A 53 -5.79 1.68 22.44
C PRO A 53 -6.36 1.59 21.02
N ILE A 54 -6.77 2.73 20.46
CA ILE A 54 -7.30 2.81 19.09
C ILE A 54 -6.46 3.81 18.33
N SER A 55 -6.10 3.49 17.08
CA SER A 55 -5.47 4.44 16.17
C SER A 55 -6.25 4.54 14.87
N ILE A 56 -6.42 5.75 14.36
CA ILE A 56 -6.96 6.01 13.03
C ILE A 56 -5.86 6.71 12.22
N GLY A 57 -5.66 6.30 10.98
CA GLY A 57 -4.65 6.87 10.09
C GLY A 57 -5.19 7.13 8.69
N ILE A 58 -4.67 8.17 8.05
CA ILE A 58 -4.85 8.45 6.63
C ILE A 58 -3.50 8.84 6.03
N ASP A 59 -3.14 8.22 4.91
CA ASP A 59 -2.04 8.61 4.05
C ASP A 59 -2.59 9.04 2.70
N HIS A 60 -2.04 10.09 2.11
CA HIS A 60 -2.42 10.64 0.81
C HIS A 60 -1.19 10.83 -0.06
N PHE A 61 -1.31 10.45 -1.32
CA PHE A 61 -0.29 10.50 -2.36
C PHE A 61 -0.80 11.38 -3.49
N ILE A 62 0.02 12.31 -3.96
CA ILE A 62 -0.28 13.11 -5.15
C ILE A 62 0.98 13.28 -6.00
N ASN A 63 0.91 12.81 -7.24
CA ASN A 63 1.89 13.08 -8.28
C ASN A 63 1.55 14.40 -8.98
N LEU A 64 2.56 15.24 -9.11
CA LEU A 64 2.48 16.61 -9.61
C LEU A 64 2.94 16.71 -11.07
N GLU A 65 3.43 15.62 -11.66
CA GLU A 65 3.80 15.59 -13.08
C GLU A 65 2.56 15.68 -13.97
N ASP A 66 2.78 16.26 -15.14
CA ASP A 66 1.79 16.32 -16.22
C ASP A 66 2.18 15.31 -17.30
N TYR A 67 1.24 14.43 -17.65
CA TYR A 67 1.45 13.37 -18.63
C TYR A 67 0.61 13.55 -19.89
N ASP A 68 -0.08 14.69 -20.04
CA ASP A 68 -0.95 14.98 -21.19
C ASP A 68 -0.20 14.93 -22.53
N ASP A 69 1.05 15.43 -22.53
CA ASP A 69 1.93 15.47 -23.71
C ASP A 69 2.61 14.12 -24.03
N ILE A 70 2.48 13.11 -23.15
CA ILE A 70 3.03 11.78 -23.44
C ILE A 70 2.16 11.10 -24.51
N PRO A 71 2.74 10.50 -25.57
CA PRO A 71 1.97 9.85 -26.62
C PRO A 71 1.01 8.77 -26.11
N ASP A 72 -0.19 8.71 -26.71
CA ASP A 72 -1.24 7.75 -26.34
C ASP A 72 -0.83 6.29 -26.57
N GLU A 73 0.12 6.03 -27.50
CA GLU A 73 0.70 4.70 -27.66
C GLU A 73 1.54 4.25 -26.44
N LEU A 74 2.00 5.18 -25.60
CA LEU A 74 2.77 4.89 -24.37
C LEU A 74 1.89 4.94 -23.12
N ILE A 75 1.00 5.94 -23.02
CA ILE A 75 0.07 6.09 -21.90
C ILE A 75 -1.34 6.22 -22.45
N ASP A 76 -2.17 5.19 -22.24
CA ASP A 76 -3.60 5.27 -22.55
C ASP A 76 -4.21 6.50 -21.84
N PRO A 77 -4.99 7.35 -22.55
CA PRO A 77 -5.60 8.56 -22.01
C PRO A 77 -6.31 8.38 -20.66
N VAL A 78 -6.90 7.20 -20.40
CA VAL A 78 -7.59 6.92 -19.12
C VAL A 78 -6.67 6.98 -17.89
N PHE A 79 -5.35 6.84 -18.09
CA PHE A 79 -4.36 6.87 -17.01
C PHE A 79 -3.63 8.20 -16.86
N LYS A 80 -3.71 9.14 -17.81
CA LYS A 80 -2.88 10.37 -17.76
C LYS A 80 -3.16 11.22 -16.52
N ASP A 81 -4.41 11.24 -16.07
CA ASP A 81 -4.86 11.97 -14.87
C ASP A 81 -4.85 11.14 -13.58
N GLN A 82 -4.50 9.86 -13.65
CA GLN A 82 -4.49 8.92 -12.52
C GLN A 82 -3.26 9.13 -11.61
N LYS A 83 -3.27 10.22 -10.85
CA LYS A 83 -2.10 10.77 -10.12
C LYS A 83 -2.27 10.80 -8.60
N THR A 84 -3.35 10.25 -8.06
CA THR A 84 -3.68 10.32 -6.64
C THR A 84 -3.82 8.95 -6.00
N GLY A 85 -3.59 8.91 -4.69
CA GLY A 85 -3.82 7.70 -3.92
C GLY A 85 -4.06 8.03 -2.47
N TYR A 86 -4.68 7.11 -1.75
CA TYR A 86 -4.85 7.21 -0.32
C TYR A 86 -4.96 5.85 0.35
N VAL A 87 -4.51 5.81 1.60
CA VAL A 87 -4.65 4.66 2.50
C VAL A 87 -5.36 5.15 3.74
N PHE A 88 -6.40 4.42 4.15
CA PHE A 88 -7.08 4.61 5.41
C PHE A 88 -6.80 3.42 6.33
N SER A 89 -6.62 3.67 7.62
CA SER A 89 -6.43 2.61 8.61
C SER A 89 -7.18 2.87 9.91
N ILE A 90 -7.68 1.80 10.51
CA ILE A 90 -8.14 1.77 11.90
C ILE A 90 -7.50 0.57 12.56
N ASN A 91 -6.90 0.75 13.73
CA ASN A 91 -6.40 -0.34 14.54
C ASN A 91 -6.92 -0.22 15.98
N ALA A 92 -7.23 -1.36 16.60
CA ALA A 92 -7.64 -1.45 18.00
C ALA A 92 -6.87 -2.56 18.69
N GLY A 93 -6.26 -2.23 19.83
CA GLY A 93 -5.45 -3.16 20.62
C GLY A 93 -3.95 -3.03 20.40
N LYS A 94 -3.20 -4.05 20.84
CA LYS A 94 -1.74 -4.07 20.90
C LYS A 94 -1.23 -5.52 20.90
N LEU A 95 0.09 -5.72 20.79
CA LEU A 95 0.71 -7.06 20.83
C LEU A 95 1.95 -7.04 21.73
N LYS A 96 1.80 -6.61 22.99
CA LYS A 96 2.95 -6.40 23.90
C LYS A 96 3.11 -7.56 24.87
N ASN A 97 2.00 -8.05 25.42
CA ASN A 97 1.97 -9.07 26.46
C ASN A 97 1.17 -10.29 26.01
N LYS A 98 1.38 -11.42 26.70
CA LYS A 98 0.55 -12.60 26.53
C LYS A 98 -0.94 -12.25 26.67
N GLY A 99 -1.76 -12.71 25.75
CA GLY A 99 -3.20 -12.47 25.75
C GLY A 99 -3.62 -11.17 25.04
N ASP A 100 -2.68 -10.32 24.65
CA ASP A 100 -3.01 -9.11 23.91
C ASP A 100 -3.51 -9.46 22.50
N TRP A 101 -4.55 -8.73 22.07
CA TRP A 101 -5.12 -8.78 20.73
C TRP A 101 -4.89 -7.47 20.00
N LEU A 102 -4.73 -7.57 18.68
CA LEU A 102 -4.76 -6.44 17.76
C LEU A 102 -5.70 -6.75 16.60
N PHE A 103 -6.63 -5.84 16.34
CA PHE A 103 -7.48 -5.84 15.17
C PHE A 103 -7.14 -4.64 14.30
N GLY A 104 -7.02 -4.85 13.00
CA GLY A 104 -6.73 -3.80 12.04
C GLY A 104 -7.66 -3.91 10.84
N TYR A 105 -8.07 -2.75 10.33
CA TYR A 105 -8.72 -2.61 9.04
C TYR A 105 -7.98 -1.54 8.25
N TYR A 106 -7.72 -1.85 6.98
CA TYR A 106 -7.12 -0.92 6.05
C TYR A 106 -7.92 -0.89 4.77
N TYR A 107 -8.04 0.29 4.18
CA TYR A 107 -8.52 0.48 2.81
C TYR A 107 -7.46 1.24 2.03
N THR A 108 -7.25 0.87 0.78
CA THR A 108 -6.36 1.58 -0.13
C THR A 108 -7.07 1.82 -1.44
N HIS A 109 -6.80 2.97 -2.04
CA HIS A 109 -7.11 3.30 -3.41
C HIS A 109 -5.87 3.99 -3.98
N LYS A 110 -5.26 3.43 -5.01
CA LYS A 110 -4.05 3.99 -5.63
C LYS A 110 -4.22 3.99 -7.13
N GLU A 111 -4.23 5.16 -7.73
CA GLU A 111 -4.25 5.32 -9.18
C GLU A 111 -2.88 4.98 -9.80
N GLU A 112 -2.86 4.68 -11.11
CA GLU A 112 -1.68 4.15 -11.84
C GLU A 112 -0.38 4.91 -11.57
N TYR A 113 -0.41 6.25 -11.65
CA TYR A 113 0.74 7.12 -11.53
C TYR A 113 0.79 7.91 -10.22
N SER A 114 0.00 7.52 -9.21
CA SER A 114 0.05 8.14 -7.88
C SER A 114 1.45 8.13 -7.26
N VAL A 115 2.21 7.07 -7.52
CA VAL A 115 3.61 6.86 -7.14
C VAL A 115 4.24 5.87 -8.12
N VAL A 116 5.57 5.69 -8.06
CA VAL A 116 6.26 4.65 -8.84
C VAL A 116 5.83 3.26 -8.37
N SER A 117 5.13 2.53 -9.23
CA SER A 117 4.46 1.26 -8.90
C SER A 117 5.38 0.24 -8.21
N TYR A 118 6.55 -0.05 -8.78
CA TYR A 118 7.47 -1.06 -8.23
C TYR A 118 8.31 -0.58 -7.03
N TYR A 119 8.12 0.67 -6.57
CA TYR A 119 8.65 1.14 -5.28
C TYR A 119 7.63 1.02 -4.15
N THR A 120 6.39 0.63 -4.43
CA THR A 120 5.36 0.44 -3.41
C THR A 120 5.36 -0.98 -2.86
N GLU A 121 4.65 -1.17 -1.74
CA GLU A 121 4.56 -2.45 -1.04
C GLU A 121 3.91 -3.55 -1.90
N ASP A 122 4.69 -4.60 -2.19
CA ASP A 122 4.24 -5.85 -2.84
C ASP A 122 3.43 -6.77 -1.90
N ASP A 123 3.19 -6.30 -0.67
CA ASP A 123 2.59 -7.13 0.39
C ASP A 123 1.06 -7.22 0.30
N TRP A 124 0.42 -6.17 -0.23
CA TRP A 124 -1.03 -6.11 -0.44
C TRP A 124 -1.46 -6.91 -1.66
N ILE A 125 -0.75 -6.70 -2.76
CA ILE A 125 -1.08 -7.30 -4.04
C ILE A 125 0.18 -7.50 -4.87
N ARG A 126 0.07 -8.41 -5.83
CA ARG A 126 0.99 -8.59 -6.93
C ARG A 126 0.16 -8.70 -8.20
N LEU A 127 -0.23 -7.56 -8.78
CA LEU A 127 -0.88 -7.54 -10.09
C LEU A 127 0.17 -7.47 -11.20
N GLY A 128 -0.25 -7.83 -12.41
CA GLY A 128 0.60 -7.87 -13.59
C GLY A 128 1.25 -9.23 -13.78
N ASN A 129 2.45 -9.23 -14.35
CA ASN A 129 3.14 -10.44 -14.81
C ASN A 129 4.64 -10.39 -14.50
N ILE A 130 5.39 -11.41 -14.95
CA ILE A 130 6.84 -11.53 -14.73
C ILE A 130 7.64 -10.31 -15.22
N ASN A 131 7.11 -9.56 -16.19
CA ASN A 131 7.76 -8.43 -16.82
C ASN A 131 7.30 -7.05 -16.27
N ARG A 132 6.11 -7.00 -15.64
CA ARG A 132 5.51 -5.80 -15.04
C ARG A 132 4.83 -6.17 -13.72
N ASN A 133 5.45 -5.80 -12.60
CA ASN A 133 4.75 -5.77 -11.31
C ASN A 133 3.98 -4.47 -11.20
N ARG A 134 2.67 -4.56 -10.95
CA ARG A 134 1.78 -3.40 -10.84
C ARG A 134 1.20 -3.34 -9.43
N ASN A 135 1.80 -2.48 -8.61
CA ASN A 135 1.40 -2.20 -7.23
C ASN A 135 0.84 -0.76 -7.10
N THR A 136 0.16 -0.32 -8.15
CA THR A 136 -0.71 0.87 -8.27
C THR A 136 -1.88 0.49 -9.20
N ASN A 137 -2.81 1.40 -9.48
CA ASN A 137 -4.02 1.12 -10.27
C ASN A 137 -4.90 0.02 -9.65
N TYR A 138 -5.13 0.12 -8.34
CA TYR A 138 -5.96 -0.83 -7.61
C TYR A 138 -6.63 -0.19 -6.40
N GLN A 139 -7.69 -0.83 -5.92
CA GLN A 139 -8.28 -0.57 -4.62
C GLN A 139 -8.55 -1.86 -3.87
N GLY A 140 -8.58 -1.79 -2.55
CA GLY A 140 -8.92 -2.96 -1.76
C GLY A 140 -8.88 -2.77 -0.27
N HIS A 141 -9.19 -3.86 0.42
CA HIS A 141 -9.32 -3.94 1.86
C HIS A 141 -8.31 -4.93 2.43
N GLU A 142 -7.70 -4.59 3.57
CA GLU A 142 -7.02 -5.56 4.44
C GLU A 142 -7.78 -5.67 5.76
N ILE A 143 -8.10 -6.90 6.17
CA ILE A 143 -8.55 -7.22 7.53
C ILE A 143 -7.41 -7.95 8.24
N ARG A 144 -6.98 -7.42 9.38
CA ARG A 144 -5.89 -7.94 10.20
C ARG A 144 -6.38 -8.35 11.57
N MET A 145 -5.97 -9.54 12.00
CA MET A 145 -6.14 -10.01 13.37
C MET A 145 -4.83 -10.57 13.88
N ALA A 146 -4.44 -10.23 15.09
CA ALA A 146 -3.24 -10.77 15.69
C ALA A 146 -3.42 -11.07 17.17
N TYR A 147 -2.67 -12.06 17.63
CA TYR A 147 -2.67 -12.51 19.01
C TYR A 147 -1.24 -12.73 19.51
N ALA A 148 -0.93 -12.19 20.68
CA ALA A 148 0.35 -12.39 21.35
C ALA A 148 0.26 -13.58 22.34
N PHE A 149 1.00 -14.64 22.05
CA PHE A 149 1.13 -15.81 22.93
C PHE A 149 2.09 -15.53 24.10
N ASP A 150 3.11 -14.72 23.85
CA ASP A 150 3.96 -14.06 24.85
C ASP A 150 4.56 -12.76 24.27
N SER A 151 5.50 -12.13 24.97
CA SER A 151 6.17 -10.90 24.50
C SER A 151 7.15 -11.11 23.33
N ARG A 152 7.41 -12.36 22.93
CA ARG A 152 8.36 -12.78 21.89
C ARG A 152 7.69 -13.51 20.73
N PHE A 153 6.48 -14.02 20.93
CA PHE A 153 5.75 -14.80 19.95
C PHE A 153 4.33 -14.27 19.76
N ASN A 154 4.01 -13.90 18.52
CA ASN A 154 2.66 -13.59 18.10
C ASN A 154 2.36 -14.22 16.73
N VAL A 155 1.08 -14.38 16.47
CA VAL A 155 0.56 -14.79 15.16
C VAL A 155 -0.29 -13.65 14.60
N VAL A 156 -0.11 -13.36 13.31
CA VAL A 156 -0.86 -12.33 12.59
C VAL A 156 -1.53 -12.98 11.39
N ALA A 157 -2.85 -12.95 11.36
CA ALA A 157 -3.66 -13.30 10.21
C ALA A 157 -4.05 -12.03 9.44
N ARG A 158 -3.93 -12.07 8.12
CA ARG A 158 -4.31 -10.98 7.22
C ARG A 158 -5.12 -11.52 6.05
N ALA A 159 -6.24 -10.89 5.75
CA ALA A 159 -7.05 -11.16 4.58
C ALA A 159 -7.11 -9.91 3.70
N TYR A 160 -6.75 -10.05 2.44
CA TYR A 160 -6.74 -9.00 1.43
C TYR A 160 -7.83 -9.28 0.40
N PHE A 161 -8.59 -8.26 0.05
CA PHE A 161 -9.62 -8.28 -0.99
C PHE A 161 -9.39 -7.08 -1.89
N VAL A 162 -8.91 -7.32 -3.10
CA VAL A 162 -8.36 -6.26 -3.94
C VAL A 162 -8.83 -6.43 -5.38
N GLN A 163 -9.03 -5.32 -6.08
CA GLN A 163 -9.40 -5.25 -7.49
C GLN A 163 -8.65 -4.11 -8.19
N GLY A 164 -8.34 -4.29 -9.47
CA GLY A 164 -7.85 -3.20 -10.32
C GLY A 164 -8.86 -2.05 -10.42
N LEU A 165 -8.38 -0.83 -10.71
CA LEU A 165 -9.25 0.32 -10.99
C LEU A 165 -9.62 0.35 -12.47
N GLU A 166 -8.63 0.54 -13.33
CA GLU A 166 -8.80 0.59 -14.78
C GLU A 166 -7.96 -0.50 -15.43
N THR A 167 -8.66 -1.46 -16.02
CA THR A 167 -8.05 -2.66 -16.59
C THR A 167 -8.89 -3.15 -17.76
N PRO A 168 -8.29 -3.76 -18.79
CA PRO A 168 -9.02 -4.43 -19.85
C PRO A 168 -9.68 -5.74 -19.36
N ASP A 169 -9.35 -6.22 -18.16
CA ASP A 169 -9.90 -7.44 -17.58
C ASP A 169 -9.89 -7.40 -16.04
N ILE A 170 -10.91 -6.74 -15.48
CA ILE A 170 -11.01 -6.49 -14.03
C ILE A 170 -11.19 -7.80 -13.25
N GLU A 171 -11.74 -8.82 -13.90
CA GLU A 171 -11.94 -10.15 -13.31
C GLU A 171 -10.60 -10.85 -13.09
N ASN A 172 -9.65 -10.71 -14.01
CA ASN A 172 -8.30 -11.28 -13.90
C ASN A 172 -7.32 -10.41 -13.10
N GLU A 173 -7.64 -9.14 -12.86
CA GLU A 173 -6.85 -8.23 -12.04
C GLU A 173 -7.50 -7.96 -10.66
N SER A 174 -8.32 -8.91 -10.20
CA SER A 174 -8.83 -9.01 -8.84
C SER A 174 -8.19 -10.17 -8.09
N GLY A 175 -7.91 -10.00 -6.80
CA GLY A 175 -7.19 -10.98 -6.01
C GLY A 175 -7.60 -10.99 -4.55
N ASN A 176 -7.90 -12.19 -4.06
CA ASN A 176 -8.06 -12.45 -2.63
C ASN A 176 -6.82 -13.17 -2.11
N ARG A 177 -6.26 -12.70 -1.01
CA ARG A 177 -5.08 -13.30 -0.39
C ARG A 177 -5.28 -13.46 1.09
N PHE A 178 -4.93 -14.63 1.62
CA PHE A 178 -4.81 -14.85 3.05
C PHE A 178 -3.34 -15.07 3.42
N ARG A 179 -2.88 -14.43 4.49
CA ARG A 179 -1.52 -14.56 5.01
C ARG A 179 -1.57 -14.86 6.50
N LEU A 180 -0.67 -15.75 6.94
CA LEU A 180 -0.45 -16.06 8.35
C LEU A 180 1.04 -15.89 8.67
N ASP A 181 1.36 -14.87 9.46
CA ASP A 181 2.72 -14.58 9.90
C ASP A 181 2.94 -15.15 11.31
N PHE A 182 4.00 -15.92 11.49
CA PHE A 182 4.47 -16.40 12.79
C PHE A 182 5.70 -15.60 13.19
N ASN A 183 5.53 -14.64 14.09
CA ASN A 183 6.60 -13.73 14.48
C ASN A 183 7.26 -14.21 15.76
N MET A 184 8.52 -14.63 15.68
CA MET A 184 9.31 -15.12 16.82
C MET A 184 10.57 -14.27 17.00
N LYS A 185 10.76 -13.75 18.22
CA LYS A 185 12.00 -13.09 18.62
C LYS A 185 12.91 -14.08 19.35
N PHE A 186 14.12 -14.28 18.82
CA PHE A 186 15.16 -15.05 19.47
C PHE A 186 16.12 -14.11 20.19
N ASN A 187 16.29 -14.29 21.50
CA ASN A 187 17.39 -13.65 22.22
C ASN A 187 18.49 -14.68 22.49
N LYS A 188 19.72 -14.24 22.31
CA LYS A 188 20.95 -14.95 22.65
C LYS A 188 21.22 -14.78 24.15
N GLU A 189 20.46 -15.46 25.00
CA GLU A 189 20.90 -15.80 26.36
C GLU A 189 21.19 -17.30 26.39
N LEU A 190 22.19 -17.71 25.62
CA LEU A 190 22.96 -18.90 25.97
C LEU A 190 23.89 -18.45 27.10
N LYS A 191 23.51 -18.79 28.33
CA LYS A 191 24.45 -18.86 29.44
C LYS A 191 25.52 -19.90 29.14
#